data_AF-A0A1S1P999-F1
#
_entry.id   AF-A0A1S1P999-F1
#
_cell.length_a   1.000
_cell.length_b   1.000
_cell.length_c   1.000
_cell.angle_alpha   90.00
_cell.angle_beta   90.00
_cell.angle_gamma   90.00
#
_symmetry.space_group_name_H-M   'P 1'
#
loop_
_entity.id
_entity.type
_entity.pdbx_description
1 polymer ?
#
loop_
_entity_poly.entity_id
_entity_poly.type
_entity_poly.pdbx_seq_one_letter_code
_entity_poly.pdbx_strand_id
1 'polypeptide(L)'
;MASNPPPACLAQFPYVVVRIACRMCPSRQGAYRLARLAQKYGAETPLEEVLARISADCPYQRGPHRLGDREPGQYVARCHAFFTDLDRPVQPRPISRRRLCACD
;
A
#
# COMPACT_ATOMS: atom_id res chain seq x y z
N MET A 1 6.94 -2.44 26.18
CA MET A 1 5.83 -1.97 25.32
C MET A 1 6.17 -2.35 23.89
N ALA A 2 5.57 -3.43 23.37
CA ALA A 2 5.87 -3.90 22.01
C ALA A 2 5.15 -2.97 21.02
N SER A 3 5.83 -1.92 20.59
CA SER A 3 5.46 -1.16 19.41
C SER A 3 5.50 -2.15 18.23
N ASN A 4 4.34 -2.68 17.84
CA ASN A 4 4.26 -3.49 16.63
C ASN A 4 4.55 -2.54 15.46
N PRO A 5 5.67 -2.66 14.75
CA PRO A 5 5.93 -1.77 13.63
C PRO A 5 4.82 -1.93 12.60
N PRO A 6 4.41 -0.85 11.90
CA PRO A 6 3.50 -0.99 10.77
C PRO A 6 4.09 -2.01 9.78
N PRO A 7 3.27 -2.86 9.15
CA PRO A 7 3.75 -3.90 8.26
C PRO A 7 4.57 -3.26 7.13
N ALA A 8 5.83 -3.65 7.00
CA ALA A 8 6.73 -3.06 6.01
C ALA A 8 6.45 -3.61 4.60
N CYS A 9 6.04 -4.87 4.51
CA CYS A 9 5.96 -5.64 3.26
C CYS A 9 4.68 -6.50 3.19
N LEU A 10 4.38 -7.04 2.01
CA LEU A 10 3.21 -7.91 1.80
C LEU A 10 3.21 -9.16 2.71
N ALA A 11 4.38 -9.78 2.96
CA ALA A 11 4.49 -10.95 3.83
C ALA A 11 4.04 -10.69 5.29
N GLN A 12 4.13 -9.43 5.75
CA GLN A 12 3.72 -9.03 7.09
C GLN A 12 2.27 -8.54 7.16
N PHE A 13 1.57 -8.51 6.02
CA PHE A 13 0.20 -8.02 5.97
C PHE A 13 -0.72 -8.98 6.75
N PRO A 14 -1.48 -8.50 7.76
CA PRO A 14 -2.17 -9.38 8.70
C PRO A 14 -3.45 -10.03 8.15
N TYR A 15 -3.84 -9.70 6.91
CA TYR A 15 -5.09 -10.15 6.30
C TYR A 15 -4.85 -10.92 5.00
N VAL A 16 -5.68 -11.94 4.75
CA VAL A 16 -5.67 -12.71 3.49
C VAL A 16 -6.21 -11.88 2.32
N VAL A 17 -7.09 -10.93 2.60
CA VAL A 17 -7.65 -9.98 1.63
C VAL A 17 -7.11 -8.60 1.96
N VAL A 18 -6.54 -7.95 0.95
CA VAL A 18 -5.97 -6.61 0.99
C VAL A 18 -6.94 -5.67 0.28
N ARG A 19 -7.52 -4.73 1.02
CA ARG A 19 -8.42 -3.71 0.50
C ARG A 19 -7.68 -2.39 0.34
N ILE A 20 -7.85 -1.79 -0.83
CA ILE A 20 -7.23 -0.53 -1.19
C ILE A 20 -8.33 0.44 -1.60
N ALA A 21 -8.23 1.66 -1.10
CA ALA A 21 -9.07 2.77 -1.50
C ALA A 21 -8.21 4.01 -1.78
N CYS A 22 -8.76 4.98 -2.51
CA CYS A 22 -8.14 6.29 -2.68
C CYS A 22 -9.06 7.38 -2.15
N ARG A 23 -8.53 8.33 -1.36
CA ARG A 23 -9.32 9.47 -0.86
C ARG A 23 -9.64 10.51 -1.95
N MET A 24 -8.91 10.48 -3.06
CA MET A 24 -9.08 11.44 -4.18
C MET A 24 -9.80 10.84 -5.39
N CYS A 25 -9.49 9.58 -5.73
CA CYS A 25 -10.08 8.86 -6.86
C CYS A 25 -11.28 8.03 -6.33
N PRO A 26 -12.55 8.45 -6.46
CA PRO A 26 -13.70 7.69 -5.93
C PRO A 26 -13.86 6.32 -6.60
N SER A 27 -13.49 6.22 -7.88
CA SER A 27 -13.53 4.98 -8.67
C SER A 27 -12.48 3.94 -8.24
N ARG A 28 -11.50 4.33 -7.39
CA ARG A 28 -10.40 3.44 -6.99
C ARG A 28 -10.71 2.81 -5.64
N GLN A 29 -11.44 1.69 -5.70
CA GLN A 29 -11.70 0.81 -4.57
C GLN A 29 -11.55 -0.62 -5.06
N GLY A 30 -10.80 -1.45 -4.34
CA GLY A 30 -10.53 -2.82 -4.76
C GLY A 30 -10.15 -3.72 -3.60
N ALA A 31 -10.49 -4.99 -3.73
CA ALA A 31 -10.09 -6.05 -2.81
C ALA A 31 -9.27 -7.09 -3.58
N TYR A 32 -8.07 -7.36 -3.09
CA TYR A 32 -7.12 -8.28 -3.70
C TYR A 32 -6.76 -9.39 -2.72
N ARG A 33 -6.55 -10.61 -3.21
CA ARG A 33 -6.00 -11.68 -2.36
C ARG A 33 -4.51 -11.42 -2.17
N LEU A 34 -4.04 -11.50 -0.92
CA LEU A 34 -2.63 -11.32 -0.58
C LEU A 34 -1.73 -12.26 -1.39
N ALA A 35 -2.12 -13.53 -1.53
CA ALA A 35 -1.38 -14.50 -2.34
C ALA A 35 -1.21 -14.07 -3.81
N ARG A 36 -2.21 -13.40 -4.41
CA ARG A 36 -2.09 -12.88 -5.78
C ARG A 36 -1.18 -11.66 -5.86
N LEU A 37 -1.22 -10.79 -4.85
CA LEU A 37 -0.30 -9.64 -4.77
C LEU A 37 1.14 -10.13 -4.58
N ALA A 38 1.36 -11.07 -3.68
CA ALA A 38 2.67 -11.68 -3.43
C ALA A 38 3.21 -12.40 -4.67
N GLN A 39 2.35 -13.12 -5.42
CA GLN A 39 2.76 -13.76 -6.68
C GLN A 39 3.12 -12.73 -7.76
N LYS A 40 2.40 -11.60 -7.83
CA LYS A 40 2.60 -10.60 -8.88
C LYS A 40 3.78 -9.67 -8.61
N TYR A 41 3.96 -9.25 -7.36
CA TYR A 41 4.93 -8.23 -6.99
C TYR A 41 6.13 -8.79 -6.21
N GLY A 42 5.93 -9.89 -5.49
CA GLY A 42 6.86 -10.44 -4.51
C GLY A 42 6.25 -10.37 -3.10
N ALA A 43 6.56 -11.36 -2.26
CA ALA A 43 6.11 -11.35 -0.86
C ALA A 43 6.85 -10.28 -0.02
N GLU A 44 8.12 -10.03 -0.37
CA GLU A 44 8.99 -9.06 0.30
C GLU A 44 8.84 -7.64 -0.24
N THR A 45 7.93 -7.40 -1.18
CA THR A 45 7.74 -6.05 -1.75
C THR A 45 7.17 -5.10 -0.69
N PRO A 46 7.73 -3.88 -0.56
CA PRO A 46 7.23 -2.90 0.38
C PRO A 46 5.82 -2.43 0.02
N LEU A 47 5.01 -2.16 1.04
CA LEU A 47 3.61 -1.79 0.87
C LEU A 47 3.44 -0.49 0.07
N GLU A 48 4.36 0.47 0.22
CA GLU A 48 4.35 1.73 -0.52
C GLU A 48 4.55 1.52 -2.02
N GLU A 49 5.46 0.62 -2.40
CA GLU A 49 5.69 0.28 -3.80
C GLU A 49 4.49 -0.46 -4.39
N VAL A 50 3.87 -1.36 -3.61
CA VAL A 50 2.63 -2.03 -4.04
C VAL A 50 1.51 -1.01 -4.26
N LEU A 51 1.35 -0.02 -3.37
CA LEU A 51 0.40 1.07 -3.58
C LEU A 51 0.74 1.87 -4.83
N ALA A 52 2.01 2.21 -5.07
CA ALA A 52 2.43 2.95 -6.25
C ALA A 52 2.14 2.17 -7.54
N ARG A 53 2.40 0.86 -7.55
CA ARG A 53 2.15 -0.02 -8.71
C ARG A 53 0.67 -0.30 -8.93
N ILE A 54 -0.14 -0.42 -7.88
CA ILE A 54 -1.59 -0.61 -7.99
C ILE A 54 -2.27 0.70 -8.39
N SER A 55 -1.85 1.82 -7.79
CA SER A 55 -2.40 3.13 -8.08
C SER A 55 -1.93 3.73 -9.40
N ALA A 56 -1.03 3.05 -10.15
CA ALA A 56 -0.40 3.48 -11.42
C ALA A 56 -1.35 4.14 -12.44
N ASP A 57 -2.61 3.77 -12.36
CA ASP A 57 -3.69 4.20 -13.26
C ASP A 57 -4.59 5.31 -12.65
N CYS A 58 -4.34 5.78 -11.42
CA CYS A 58 -5.08 6.93 -10.85
C CYS A 58 -4.59 8.22 -11.52
N PRO A 59 -5.50 9.06 -12.04
CA PRO A 59 -5.15 10.33 -12.68
C PRO A 59 -4.39 11.31 -11.77
N TYR A 60 -4.48 11.14 -10.46
CA TYR A 60 -3.76 11.97 -9.48
C TYR A 60 -2.39 11.41 -9.09
N GLN A 61 -1.98 10.25 -9.64
CA GLN A 61 -0.63 9.78 -9.42
C GLN A 61 0.34 10.57 -10.28
N ARG A 62 1.36 11.11 -9.65
CA ARG A 62 2.44 11.77 -10.36
C ARG A 62 3.38 10.70 -10.88
N GLY A 63 3.69 10.79 -12.18
CA GLY A 63 4.81 10.08 -12.75
C GLY A 63 6.13 10.46 -12.06
N PRO A 64 7.23 9.77 -12.39
CA PRO A 64 8.54 10.08 -11.84
C PRO A 64 8.89 11.55 -12.11
N HIS A 65 9.36 12.24 -11.07
CA HIS A 65 9.82 13.63 -11.16
C HIS A 65 11.01 13.68 -12.12
N ARG A 66 10.89 14.45 -13.20
CA ARG A 66 11.98 14.64 -14.17
C ARG A 66 12.83 15.82 -13.75
N LEU A 67 14.07 15.84 -14.24
CA LEU A 67 14.98 16.97 -14.02
C LEU A 67 14.38 18.22 -14.66
N GLY A 68 14.00 19.20 -13.84
CA GLY A 68 13.36 20.46 -14.27
C GLY A 68 11.86 20.54 -14.00
N ASP A 69 11.22 19.49 -13.48
CA ASP A 69 9.85 19.61 -12.95
C ASP A 69 9.85 20.56 -11.75
N ARG A 70 8.88 21.47 -11.72
CA ARG A 70 8.66 22.33 -10.55
C ARG A 70 8.01 21.50 -9.45
N GLU A 71 8.48 21.69 -8.21
CA GLU A 71 7.80 21.13 -7.06
C GLU A 71 6.35 21.63 -7.06
N PRO A 72 5.39 20.71 -7.07
CA PRO A 72 4.00 21.08 -7.13
C PRO A 72 3.55 21.64 -5.80
N GLY A 73 2.87 22.80 -5.85
CA GLY A 73 2.33 23.45 -4.66
C GLY A 73 1.43 22.56 -3.82
N GLN A 74 1.28 22.91 -2.55
CA GLN A 74 0.53 22.15 -1.54
C GLN A 74 -0.95 21.89 -1.90
N TYR A 75 -1.52 22.68 -2.81
CA TYR A 75 -2.93 22.56 -3.24
C TYR A 75 -3.14 21.65 -4.44
N VAL A 76 -2.08 21.11 -5.05
CA VAL A 76 -2.24 20.24 -6.21
C VAL A 76 -2.65 18.84 -5.76
N ALA A 77 -3.81 18.37 -6.22
CA ALA A 77 -4.34 17.05 -5.92
C ALA A 77 -3.29 15.94 -6.17
N ARG A 78 -3.11 15.04 -5.20
CA ARG A 78 -2.18 13.89 -5.26
C ARG A 78 -2.93 12.60 -4.99
N CYS A 79 -2.49 11.49 -5.56
CA CYS A 79 -3.05 10.19 -5.22
C CYS A 79 -2.85 9.93 -3.71
N HIS A 80 -3.96 9.75 -2.99
CA HIS A 80 -3.97 9.34 -1.59
C HIS A 80 -4.52 7.92 -1.51
N ALA A 81 -3.88 6.97 -2.21
CA ALA A 81 -4.18 5.56 -2.11
C ALA A 81 -3.69 5.02 -0.77
N PHE A 82 -4.51 4.21 -0.10
CA PHE A 82 -4.21 3.66 1.22
C PHE A 82 -4.82 2.26 1.38
N PHE A 83 -4.25 1.48 2.28
CA PHE A 83 -4.81 0.20 2.68
C PHE A 83 -5.91 0.43 3.71
N THR A 84 -7.16 0.15 3.33
CA THR A 84 -8.31 0.36 4.21
C THR A 84 -8.23 -0.52 5.46
N ASP A 85 -7.69 -1.73 5.34
CA ASP A 85 -7.57 -2.65 6.48
C ASP A 85 -6.51 -2.23 7.51
N LEU A 86 -5.61 -1.30 7.16
CA LEU A 86 -4.66 -0.70 8.09
C LEU A 86 -5.19 0.60 8.70
N ASP A 87 -5.94 1.39 7.93
CA ASP A 87 -6.58 2.64 8.39
C ASP A 87 -7.72 2.37 9.38
N ARG A 88 -8.51 1.32 9.16
CA ARG A 88 -9.56 0.86 10.07
C ARG A 88 -9.37 -0.63 10.35
N PRO A 89 -8.59 -1.01 11.37
CA PRO A 89 -8.27 -2.40 11.64
C PRO A 89 -9.53 -3.16 12.04
N VAL A 90 -10.07 -3.94 11.11
CA VAL A 90 -11.02 -5.03 11.43
C VAL A 90 -10.19 -6.09 12.15
N GLN A 91 -10.55 -6.52 13.36
CA GLN A 91 -9.69 -7.46 14.08
C GLN A 91 -9.35 -8.69 13.22
N PRO A 92 -8.07 -8.93 12.87
CA PRO A 92 -7.68 -10.09 12.08
C PRO A 92 -7.95 -11.35 12.90
N ARG A 93 -8.44 -12.41 12.24
CA ARG A 93 -8.35 -13.74 12.85
C ARG A 93 -6.86 -14.07 12.99
N PRO A 94 -6.37 -14.51 14.16
CA PRO A 94 -4.95 -14.64 14.40
C PRO A 94 -4.35 -15.71 13.47
N ILE A 95 -3.46 -15.28 12.58
CA ILE A 95 -2.45 -16.15 11.96
C ILE A 95 -1.12 -15.85 12.64
N SER A 96 -0.49 -16.89 13.14
CA SER A 96 0.76 -16.87 13.90
C SER A 96 1.89 -16.20 13.10
N ARG A 97 2.41 -15.10 13.65
CA ARG A 97 3.50 -14.27 13.12
C ARG A 97 4.72 -15.11 12.70
N ARG A 98 5.28 -14.83 11.52
CA ARG A 98 6.62 -15.31 11.15
C ARG A 98 7.48 -14.19 10.56
N ARG A 99 8.52 -13.85 11.35
CA ARG A 99 9.85 -13.20 11.13
C ARG A 99 9.98 -11.93 10.28
N LEU A 100 10.91 -11.08 10.76
CA LEU A 100 11.24 -9.74 10.29
C LEU A 100 11.74 -9.76 8.84
N CYS A 101 11.11 -8.96 7.98
CA CYS A 101 11.65 -8.58 6.67
C CYS A 101 12.72 -7.51 6.93
N ALA A 102 13.96 -7.76 6.51
CA ALA A 102 15.00 -6.75 6.43
C ALA A 102 14.96 -6.16 5.02
N CYS A 103 14.65 -4.86 4.91
CA CYS A 103 14.82 -4.10 3.68
C CYS A 103 16.20 -3.44 3.76
N ASP A 104 17.11 -3.88 2.89
CA ASP A 104 18.44 -3.29 2.67
C ASP A 104 18.32 -1.97 1.90
#